data_AF-A0AA38M146-F1
#
_entry.id   AF-A0AA38M146-F1
#
_cell.length_a   1.000
_cell.length_b   1.000
_cell.length_c   1.000
_cell.angle_alpha   90.00
_cell.angle_beta   90.00
_cell.angle_gamma   90.00
#
_symmetry.space_group_name_H-M   'P 1'
#
loop_
_entity.id
_entity.type
_entity.pdbx_description
1 polymer ?
#
loop_
_entity_poly.entity_id
_entity_poly.type
_entity_poly.pdbx_seq_one_letter_code
_entity_poly.pdbx_strand_id
1 'polypeptide(L)'
;MPNTKQFEFGGLNLQLRLSGKAIIAIEKRLDESLMGLFVNGQGGFKLPGTNKLLIVLQGANQTSGVSDSDLVAAFERFIEAGNTTFDLFETIQELLDEAGFFGKKETEKEATSGESLDSEPTVDNDIL
;
A
#
# COMPACT_ATOMS: atom_id res chain seq x y z
N MET A 1 -1.12 7.81 20.78
CA MET A 1 0.13 7.08 20.47
C MET A 1 0.62 7.60 19.12
N PRO A 2 1.92 7.88 18.91
CA PRO A 2 2.38 8.38 17.62
C PRO A 2 2.23 7.31 16.52
N ASN A 3 1.75 7.72 15.34
CA ASN A 3 1.71 6.96 14.08
C ASN A 3 0.71 5.78 14.01
N THR A 4 -0.53 5.99 14.47
CA THR A 4 -1.65 5.04 14.27
C THR A 4 -2.67 5.64 13.31
N LYS A 5 -3.16 4.85 12.35
CA LYS A 5 -4.26 5.21 11.45
C LYS A 5 -5.59 4.75 12.04
N GLN A 6 -6.58 5.63 12.08
CA GLN A 6 -7.95 5.25 12.44
C GLN A 6 -8.66 4.73 11.20
N PHE A 7 -9.35 3.60 11.31
CA PHE A 7 -10.11 3.02 10.22
C PHE A 7 -11.44 2.50 10.73
N GLU A 8 -12.54 2.99 10.15
CA GLU A 8 -13.87 2.46 10.39
C GLU A 8 -14.06 1.22 9.51
N PHE A 9 -14.39 0.10 10.14
CA PHE A 9 -14.55 -1.17 9.46
C PHE A 9 -15.80 -1.88 9.97
N GLY A 10 -16.91 -1.69 9.26
CA GLY A 10 -18.16 -2.40 9.53
C GLY A 10 -18.61 -2.29 10.99
N GLY A 11 -18.64 -1.09 11.53
CA GLY A 11 -18.98 -0.77 12.92
C GLY A 11 -17.84 -0.89 13.93
N LEU A 12 -16.64 -1.32 13.51
CA LEU A 12 -15.45 -1.33 14.36
C LEU A 12 -14.59 -0.10 14.09
N ASN A 13 -14.14 0.56 15.16
CA ASN A 13 -13.13 1.63 15.06
C ASN A 13 -11.75 1.04 15.37
N LEU A 14 -11.00 0.76 14.31
CA LEU A 14 -9.70 0.09 14.38
C LEU A 14 -8.57 1.13 14.45
N GLN A 15 -7.58 0.84 15.30
CA GLN A 15 -6.33 1.59 15.37
C GLN A 15 -5.23 0.79 14.67
N LEU A 16 -4.90 1.15 13.43
CA LEU A 16 -3.96 0.39 12.61
C LEU A 16 -2.53 0.93 12.77
N ARG A 17 -1.57 0.03 12.95
CA ARG A 17 -0.14 0.33 12.98
C ARG A 17 0.72 -0.88 12.60
N LEU A 18 1.59 -0.70 11.61
CA LEU A 18 2.61 -1.68 11.26
C LEU A 18 3.91 -1.44 12.02
N SER A 19 4.04 -2.06 13.20
CA SER A 19 5.33 -2.16 13.88
C SER A 19 6.17 -3.32 13.33
N GLY A 20 7.48 -3.33 13.56
CA GLY A 20 8.33 -4.47 13.16
C GLY A 20 7.84 -5.82 13.71
N LYS A 21 7.30 -5.83 14.94
CA LYS A 21 6.67 -7.01 15.54
C LYS A 21 5.40 -7.43 14.79
N ALA A 22 4.56 -6.48 14.41
CA ALA A 22 3.34 -6.73 13.64
C ALA A 22 3.67 -7.32 12.26
N ILE A 23 4.64 -6.73 11.56
CA ILE A 23 5.11 -7.20 10.24
C ILE A 23 5.52 -8.67 10.30
N ILE A 24 6.43 -9.04 11.21
CA ILE A 24 6.90 -10.42 11.33
C ILE A 24 5.75 -11.39 11.69
N ALA A 25 4.84 -10.98 12.56
CA ALA A 25 3.69 -11.81 12.95
C ALA A 25 2.72 -12.03 11.79
N ILE A 26 2.46 -10.99 10.98
CA ILE A 26 1.62 -11.05 9.79
C ILE A 26 2.24 -11.98 8.75
N GLU A 27 3.51 -11.79 8.41
CA GLU A 27 4.19 -12.60 7.40
C GLU A 27 4.24 -14.08 7.80
N LYS A 28 4.51 -14.36 9.09
CA LYS A 28 4.45 -15.75 9.61
C LYS A 28 3.07 -16.37 9.46
N ARG A 29 2.00 -15.58 9.62
CA ARG A 29 0.62 -16.06 9.48
C ARG A 29 0.21 -16.24 8.02
N LEU A 30 0.76 -15.43 7.11
CA LEU A 30 0.52 -15.51 5.67
C LEU A 30 1.36 -16.60 4.97
N ASP A 31 2.49 -16.99 5.56
CA ASP A 31 3.55 -17.78 4.91
C ASP A 31 4.08 -17.12 3.62
N GLU A 32 4.06 -15.78 3.59
CA GLU A 32 4.60 -14.96 2.51
C GLU A 32 4.94 -13.56 3.04
N SER A 33 5.79 -12.82 2.34
CA SER A 33 6.10 -11.44 2.72
C SER A 33 4.94 -10.49 2.41
N LEU A 34 4.84 -9.39 3.17
CA LEU A 34 3.86 -8.34 2.87
C LEU A 34 4.04 -7.77 1.46
N MET A 35 5.27 -7.73 0.94
CA MET A 35 5.54 -7.32 -0.45
C MET A 35 5.03 -8.36 -1.46
N GLY A 36 5.19 -9.65 -1.17
CA GLY A 36 4.73 -10.76 -2.01
C GLY A 36 3.21 -10.86 -2.15
N LEU A 37 2.46 -10.20 -1.27
CA LEU A 37 1.01 -10.03 -1.45
C LEU A 37 0.67 -9.25 -2.72
N PHE A 38 1.45 -8.21 -3.02
CA PHE A 38 1.17 -7.22 -4.06
C PHE A 38 2.02 -7.40 -5.32
N VAL A 39 3.11 -8.16 -5.22
CA VAL A 39 4.06 -8.40 -6.32
C VAL A 39 4.17 -9.89 -6.61
N ASN A 40 4.01 -10.28 -7.87
CA ASN A 40 4.20 -11.66 -8.32
C ASN A 40 5.69 -11.97 -8.58
N GLY A 41 6.03 -13.24 -8.81
CA GLY A 41 7.42 -13.67 -9.04
C GLY A 41 8.09 -13.09 -10.30
N GLN A 42 7.34 -12.44 -11.19
CA GLN A 42 7.83 -11.75 -12.39
C GLN A 42 7.94 -10.23 -12.18
N GLY A 43 7.69 -9.72 -10.97
CA GLY A 43 7.69 -8.29 -10.66
C GLY A 43 6.40 -7.55 -11.05
N GLY A 44 5.38 -8.27 -11.53
CA GLY A 44 4.07 -7.70 -11.88
C GLY A 44 3.15 -7.53 -10.66
N PHE A 45 2.20 -6.61 -10.76
CA PHE A 45 1.20 -6.39 -9.72
C PHE A 45 0.25 -7.58 -9.57
N LYS A 46 -0.15 -7.86 -8.33
CA LYS A 46 -1.08 -8.92 -7.96
C LYS A 46 -2.08 -8.38 -6.94
N LEU A 47 -3.36 -8.69 -7.15
CA LEU A 47 -4.39 -8.44 -6.14
C LEU A 47 -4.36 -9.56 -5.08
N PRO A 48 -4.14 -9.26 -3.80
CA PRO A 48 -4.24 -10.24 -2.73
C PRO A 48 -5.67 -10.75 -2.56
N GLY A 49 -5.83 -11.99 -2.11
CA GLY A 49 -7.14 -12.49 -1.69
C GLY A 49 -7.65 -11.79 -0.43
N THR A 50 -8.96 -11.67 -0.27
CA THR A 50 -9.62 -10.98 0.85
C THR A 50 -9.17 -11.49 2.22
N ASN A 51 -9.02 -12.81 2.37
CA ASN A 51 -8.55 -13.42 3.61
C ASN A 51 -7.15 -12.92 4.01
N LYS A 52 -6.27 -12.68 3.03
CA LYS A 52 -4.93 -12.14 3.27
C LYS A 52 -5.00 -10.68 3.70
N LEU A 53 -5.86 -9.88 3.06
CA LEU A 53 -6.11 -8.49 3.47
C LEU A 53 -6.63 -8.40 4.91
N LEU A 54 -7.55 -9.28 5.30
CA LEU A 54 -8.06 -9.36 6.67
C LEU A 54 -6.99 -9.78 7.68
N ILE A 55 -6.06 -10.66 7.30
CA ILE A 55 -4.90 -11.02 8.14
C ILE A 55 -3.99 -9.80 8.36
N VAL A 56 -3.72 -9.01 7.32
CA VAL A 56 -2.92 -7.78 7.45
C VAL A 56 -3.65 -6.78 8.36
N LEU A 57 -4.95 -6.58 8.13
CA LEU A 57 -5.79 -5.69 8.95
C LEU A 57 -5.74 -6.10 10.43
N GLN A 58 -5.90 -7.39 10.71
CA GLN A 58 -5.87 -7.94 12.06
C GLN A 58 -4.51 -7.75 12.73
N GLY A 59 -3.42 -8.08 12.04
CA GLY A 59 -2.08 -7.93 12.60
C GLY A 59 -1.65 -6.48 12.79
N ALA A 60 -2.20 -5.55 12.00
CA ALA A 60 -1.97 -4.12 12.17
C ALA A 60 -2.82 -3.51 13.30
N ASN A 61 -3.98 -4.09 13.60
CA ASN A 61 -4.91 -3.54 14.59
C ASN A 61 -4.34 -3.56 16.03
N GLN A 62 -4.43 -2.42 16.70
CA GLN A 62 -4.04 -2.19 18.10
C GLN A 62 -5.24 -2.05 19.02
N THR A 63 -6.46 -2.01 18.49
CA THR A 63 -7.69 -1.96 19.29
C THR A 63 -7.84 -3.28 20.05
N SER A 64 -7.90 -3.21 21.38
CA SER A 64 -8.05 -4.38 22.24
C SER A 64 -9.41 -5.06 22.07
N GLY A 65 -9.45 -6.38 22.26
CA GLY A 65 -10.70 -7.15 22.27
C GLY A 65 -11.32 -7.43 20.90
N VAL A 66 -10.67 -7.04 19.80
CA VAL A 66 -11.12 -7.38 18.44
C VAL A 66 -10.52 -8.72 18.03
N SER A 67 -11.37 -9.73 17.88
CA SER A 67 -11.00 -11.07 17.41
C SER A 67 -11.06 -11.19 15.89
N ASP A 68 -10.54 -12.30 15.36
CA ASP A 68 -10.66 -12.64 13.93
C ASP A 68 -12.13 -12.77 13.50
N SER A 69 -12.98 -13.37 14.34
CA SER A 69 -14.42 -13.48 14.08
C SER A 69 -15.11 -12.12 14.03
N ASP A 70 -14.68 -11.16 14.87
CA ASP A 70 -15.23 -9.82 14.84
C ASP A 70 -14.89 -9.10 13.53
N LEU A 71 -13.67 -9.31 13.01
CA LEU A 71 -13.26 -8.77 11.71
C LEU A 71 -14.01 -9.42 10.55
N VAL A 72 -14.30 -10.72 10.61
CA VAL A 72 -15.11 -11.38 9.57
C VAL A 72 -16.54 -10.82 9.58
N ALA A 73 -17.16 -10.69 10.76
CA ALA A 73 -18.50 -10.10 10.88
C ALA A 73 -18.52 -8.62 10.49
N ALA A 74 -17.45 -7.88 10.79
CA ALA A 74 -17.28 -6.50 10.34
C ALA A 74 -17.10 -6.42 8.82
N PHE A 75 -16.38 -7.35 8.21
CA PHE A 75 -16.24 -7.40 6.76
C PHE A 75 -17.59 -7.60 6.05
N GLU A 76 -18.45 -8.46 6.59
CA GLU A 76 -19.83 -8.61 6.09
C GLU A 76 -20.59 -7.28 6.11
N ARG A 77 -20.59 -6.59 7.27
CA ARG A 77 -21.22 -5.26 7.39
C ARG A 77 -20.57 -4.19 6.49
N PHE A 78 -19.27 -4.27 6.29
CA PHE A 78 -18.53 -3.37 5.39
C PHE A 78 -19.01 -3.51 3.95
N ILE A 79 -19.23 -4.75 3.48
CA ILE A 79 -19.81 -5.04 2.16
C ILE A 79 -21.29 -4.65 2.09
N GLU A 80 -22.08 -4.96 3.12
CA GLU A 80 -23.51 -4.57 3.19
C GLU A 80 -23.72 -3.06 3.17
N ALA A 81 -22.75 -2.29 3.68
CA ALA A 81 -22.74 -0.83 3.62
C ALA A 81 -22.41 -0.27 2.21
N GLY A 82 -22.13 -1.14 1.24
CA GLY A 82 -21.86 -0.78 -0.16
C GLY A 82 -20.38 -0.67 -0.54
N ASN A 83 -19.47 -0.96 0.39
CA ASN A 83 -18.05 -1.03 0.07
C ASN A 83 -17.70 -2.34 -0.66
N THR A 84 -16.53 -2.36 -1.27
CA THR A 84 -16.01 -3.47 -2.06
C THR A 84 -14.75 -4.05 -1.43
N THR A 85 -14.35 -5.24 -1.88
CA THR A 85 -13.04 -5.79 -1.52
C THR A 85 -11.89 -4.89 -1.99
N PHE A 86 -12.11 -4.08 -3.03
CA PHE A 86 -11.11 -3.14 -3.54
C PHE A 86 -10.89 -1.97 -2.57
N ASP A 87 -11.94 -1.47 -1.92
CA ASP A 87 -11.80 -0.41 -0.90
C ASP A 87 -10.98 -0.88 0.31
N LEU A 88 -11.16 -2.15 0.71
CA LEU A 88 -10.31 -2.79 1.73
C LEU A 88 -8.85 -2.90 1.24
N PHE A 89 -8.65 -3.28 -0.02
CA PHE A 89 -7.32 -3.34 -0.62
C PHE A 89 -6.63 -1.96 -0.59
N GLU A 90 -7.32 -0.90 -1.01
CA GLU A 90 -6.77 0.48 -1.01
C GLU A 90 -6.37 0.91 0.39
N THR A 91 -7.20 0.63 1.40
CA THR A 91 -6.90 0.92 2.81
C THR A 91 -5.60 0.23 3.27
N ILE A 92 -5.43 -1.05 2.93
CA ILE A 92 -4.23 -1.80 3.29
C ILE A 92 -3.00 -1.30 2.51
N GLN A 93 -3.16 -0.97 1.23
CA GLN A 93 -2.08 -0.40 0.42
C GLN A 93 -1.61 0.94 1.00
N GLU A 94 -2.54 1.82 1.38
CA GLU A 94 -2.23 3.10 2.00
C GLU A 94 -1.53 2.92 3.35
N LEU A 95 -1.98 1.97 4.18
CA LEU A 95 -1.31 1.61 5.44
C LEU A 95 0.15 1.18 5.22
N LEU A 96 0.42 0.40 4.16
CA LEU A 96 1.77 -0.04 3.80
C LEU A 96 2.62 1.13 3.28
N ASP A 97 2.04 1.99 2.44
CA ASP A 97 2.72 3.18 1.91
C ASP A 97 3.13 4.14 3.05
N GLU A 98 2.21 4.44 3.97
CA GLU A 98 2.47 5.25 5.17
C GLU A 98 3.54 4.63 6.09
N ALA A 99 3.64 3.30 6.11
CA ALA A 99 4.68 2.58 6.84
C ALA A 99 6.05 2.56 6.11
N GLY A 100 6.14 3.13 4.90
CA GLY A 100 7.34 3.20 4.09
C GLY A 100 7.67 1.91 3.34
N PHE A 101 6.71 1.01 3.17
CA PHE A 101 6.93 -0.33 2.60
C PHE A 101 7.39 -0.31 1.14
N PHE A 102 6.97 0.72 0.40
CA PHE A 102 7.32 0.90 -1.01
C PHE A 102 8.53 1.85 -1.21
N GLY A 103 9.22 2.20 -0.12
CA GLY A 103 10.32 3.16 -0.14
C GLY A 103 9.83 4.61 -0.20
N LYS A 104 10.77 5.56 -0.31
CA LYS A 104 10.41 6.96 -0.52
C LYS A 104 9.94 7.10 -1.96
N LYS A 105 8.73 7.63 -2.18
CA LYS A 105 8.38 8.20 -3.47
C LYS A 105 9.42 9.29 -3.73
N GLU A 106 10.27 9.13 -4.75
CA GLU A 106 11.06 10.26 -5.21
C GLU A 106 10.04 11.34 -5.58
N THR A 107 9.99 12.43 -4.81
CA THR A 107 9.48 13.69 -5.35
C THR A 107 10.25 13.87 -6.64
N GLU A 108 9.54 13.87 -7.77
CA GLU A 108 10.10 14.16 -9.09
C GLU A 108 11.14 15.26 -8.89
N LYS A 109 12.42 14.91 -9.05
CA LYS A 109 13.43 15.94 -9.21
C LYS A 109 12.92 16.75 -10.39
N GLU A 110 12.67 18.04 -10.16
CA GLU A 110 12.39 19.00 -11.23
C GLU A 110 13.25 18.61 -12.42
N ALA A 111 12.61 18.34 -13.56
CA ALA A 111 13.31 17.95 -14.76
C ALA A 111 14.39 19.01 -15.00
N THR A 112 15.65 18.66 -14.77
CA THR A 112 16.76 19.47 -15.27
C THR A 112 16.56 19.45 -16.77
N SER A 113 16.15 20.59 -17.35
CA SER A 113 15.96 20.80 -18.78
C SER A 113 17.09 20.12 -19.53
N GLY A 114 16.82 18.94 -20.07
CA GLY A 114 17.73 18.29 -20.98
C GLY A 114 17.81 19.18 -22.20
N GLU A 115 18.96 19.82 -22.42
CA GLU A 115 19.23 20.41 -23.72
C GLU A 115 19.07 19.32 -24.77
N SER A 116 18.10 19.53 -25.66
CA SER A 116 17.86 18.65 -26.80
C SER A 116 19.08 18.72 -27.72
N LEU A 117 19.82 17.62 -27.85
CA LEU A 117 20.95 17.47 -28.78
C LEU A 117 20.47 17.20 -30.22
N ASP A 118 19.41 17.89 -30.64
CA ASP A 118 18.94 17.77 -32.02
C ASP A 118 18.40 19.12 -32.49
N SER A 119 19.29 19.94 -33.02
CA SER A 119 19.01 21.01 -33.98
C SER A 119 20.29 21.29 -34.78
N GLU A 120 20.10 21.37 -36.09
CA GLU A 120 21.03 21.14 -37.22
C GLU A 120 22.33 21.98 -37.25
N PRO A 121 23.38 21.53 -37.97
CA PRO A 121 24.59 22.33 -38.15
C PRO A 121 24.26 23.60 -38.93
N THR A 122 24.57 24.77 -38.36
CA THR A 122 24.60 26.03 -39.11
C THR A 122 25.69 25.93 -40.17
N VAL A 123 25.27 25.91 -41.44
CA VAL A 123 26.18 26.05 -42.57
C VAL A 123 26.69 27.49 -42.56
N ASP A 124 27.94 27.68 -42.14
CA ASP A 124 28.68 28.91 -42.35
C ASP A 124 28.79 29.15 -43.86
N ASN A 125 28.13 30.21 -44.34
CA ASN A 125 28.36 30.74 -45.67
C ASN A 125 28.89 32.16 -45.53
N ASP A 126 30.20 32.25 -45.39
CA ASP A 126 30.96 33.47 -45.63
C ASP A 126 31.82 33.28 -46.87
N ILE A 127 31.90 34.35 -47.67
CA ILE A 127 32.81 34.64 -48.79
C ILE A 127 32.26 34.38 -50.22
N LEU A 128 31.65 35.42 -50.82
CA LEU A 128 32.30 36.32 -51.80
C LEU A 128 31.48 37.59 -52.05
#